data_AF-A0A958UXH6-F1
#
_entry.id   AF-A0A958UXH6-F1
#
_cell.length_a   1.000
_cell.length_b   1.000
_cell.length_c   1.000
_cell.angle_alpha   90.00
_cell.angle_beta   90.00
_cell.angle_gamma   90.00
#
_symmetry.space_group_name_H-M   'P 1'
#
loop_
_entity.id
_entity.type
_entity.pdbx_description
1 polymer ?
#
loop_
_entity_poly.entity_id
_entity_poly.type
_entity_poly.pdbx_seq_one_letter_code
_entity_poly.pdbx_strand_id
1 'polypeptide(L)'
;MRIIICLFAGVLLFSSCKSVDAYNASITEKKPVKDLQNDVDYAYSKLKKLHPHLYQYTPKDSLDQAFENLKASIVQPMTPEEFYKKLAPVVTKVGQGHLSTSRP
;
A
#
# COMPACT_ATOMS: atom_id res chain seq x y z
N MET A 1 1.69 31.88 38.41
CA MET A 1 0.75 30.88 37.86
C MET A 1 0.44 31.08 36.37
N ARG A 2 -0.02 32.26 35.93
CA ARG A 2 -0.31 32.54 34.51
C ARG A 2 0.86 32.26 33.54
N ILE A 3 2.07 32.71 33.86
CA ILE A 3 3.28 32.47 33.04
C ILE A 3 3.63 30.98 32.94
N ILE A 4 3.48 30.21 34.02
CA ILE A 4 3.74 28.76 34.04
C ILE A 4 2.74 28.02 33.16
N ILE A 5 1.47 28.44 33.19
CA ILE A 5 0.41 27.89 32.31
C ILE A 5 0.71 28.22 30.84
N CYS A 6 1.14 29.44 30.53
CA CYS A 6 1.54 29.81 29.17
C CYS A 6 2.77 29.03 28.68
N LEU A 7 3.77 28.80 29.54
CA LEU A 7 4.94 27.99 29.22
C LEU A 7 4.57 26.52 28.99
N PHE A 8 3.69 25.95 29.83
CA PHE A 8 3.22 24.58 29.68
C PHE A 8 2.36 24.39 28.41
N ALA A 9 1.48 25.35 28.12
CA ALA A 9 0.70 25.37 26.88
C ALA A 9 1.60 25.52 25.64
N GLY A 10 2.67 26.31 25.73
CA GLY A 10 3.68 26.42 24.67
C GLY A 10 4.39 25.09 24.39
N VAL A 11 4.85 24.38 25.42
CA VAL A 11 5.53 23.08 25.28
C VAL A 11 4.65 22.01 24.62
N LEU A 12 3.35 21.98 24.94
CA LEU A 12 2.40 21.04 24.33
C LEU A 12 2.25 21.27 22.82
N LEU A 13 2.33 22.52 22.34
CA LEU A 13 2.21 22.85 20.92
C LEU A 13 3.44 22.43 20.08
N PHE A 14 4.62 22.27 20.69
CA PHE A 14 5.85 21.89 19.98
C PHE A 14 6.08 20.36 19.88
N SER A 15 5.22 19.54 20.49
CA SER A 15 5.36 18.07 20.47
C SER A 15 4.90 17.40 19.17
N SER A 16 4.29 18.15 18.24
CA SER A 16 3.60 17.63 17.05
C SER A 16 4.52 17.26 15.87
N CYS A 17 5.81 17.62 15.88
CA CYS A 17 6.69 17.43 14.71
C CYS A 17 7.06 15.95 14.45
N LYS A 18 7.08 15.08 15.46
CA LYS A 18 7.51 13.67 15.30
C LYS A 18 6.58 12.82 14.42
N SER A 19 5.31 13.23 14.28
CA SER A 19 4.34 12.48 13.47
C SER A 19 4.66 12.54 11.98
N VAL A 20 5.22 13.65 11.51
CA VAL A 20 5.55 13.85 10.09
C VAL A 20 6.75 12.99 9.70
N ASP A 21 7.77 12.91 10.55
CA ASP A 21 8.95 12.07 10.29
C ASP A 21 8.59 10.58 10.22
N ALA A 22 7.73 10.10 11.13
CA ALA A 22 7.27 8.72 11.13
C ALA A 22 6.42 8.39 9.89
N TYR A 23 5.54 9.30 9.46
CA TYR A 23 4.78 9.15 8.22
C TYR A 23 5.68 9.18 6.98
N ASN A 24 6.63 10.11 6.92
CA ASN A 24 7.59 10.17 5.82
C ASN A 24 8.41 8.89 5.74
N ALA A 25 8.88 8.35 6.87
CA ALA A 25 9.57 7.06 6.90
C ALA A 25 8.68 5.93 6.36
N SER A 26 7.39 5.89 6.71
CA SER A 26 6.49 4.83 6.26
C SER A 26 6.26 4.82 4.74
N ILE A 27 6.29 5.99 4.07
CA ILE A 27 6.04 6.11 2.62
C ILE A 27 7.31 6.20 1.77
N THR A 28 8.46 6.54 2.35
CA THR A 28 9.73 6.70 1.62
C THR A 28 10.70 5.54 1.82
N GLU A 29 10.57 4.77 2.91
CA GLU A 29 11.44 3.63 3.15
C GLU A 29 11.17 2.49 2.15
N LYS A 30 12.25 1.95 1.58
CA LYS A 30 12.16 0.78 0.71
C LYS A 30 11.83 -0.46 1.51
N LYS A 31 10.77 -1.16 1.13
CA LYS A 31 10.38 -2.42 1.76
C LYS A 31 11.13 -3.61 1.13
N PRO A 32 11.51 -4.62 1.93
CA PRO A 32 12.18 -5.82 1.43
C PRO A 32 11.38 -6.53 0.33
N VAL A 33 12.08 -7.14 -0.62
CA VAL A 33 11.48 -7.94 -1.72
C VAL A 33 10.48 -8.96 -1.20
N LYS A 34 10.84 -9.68 -0.13
CA LYS A 34 10.01 -10.73 0.43
C LYS A 34 8.66 -10.20 0.95
N ASP A 35 8.68 -9.05 1.61
CA ASP A 35 7.46 -8.43 2.15
C ASP A 35 6.55 -7.98 1.02
N LEU A 36 7.11 -7.34 0.00
CA LEU A 36 6.36 -6.91 -1.19
C LEU A 36 5.75 -8.09 -1.96
N GLN A 37 6.47 -9.20 -2.09
CA GLN A 37 5.93 -10.43 -2.70
C GLN A 37 4.80 -11.03 -1.86
N ASN A 38 4.92 -10.99 -0.53
CA ASN A 38 3.85 -11.43 0.37
C ASN A 38 2.63 -10.50 0.27
N ASP A 39 2.83 -9.19 0.06
CA ASP A 39 1.74 -8.23 -0.15
C ASP A 39 0.98 -8.51 -1.45
N VAL A 40 1.66 -8.93 -2.52
CA VAL A 40 1.00 -9.41 -3.77
C VAL A 40 0.13 -10.63 -3.49
N ASP A 41 0.68 -11.63 -2.80
CA ASP A 41 -0.07 -12.85 -2.42
C ASP A 41 -1.30 -12.50 -1.57
N TYR A 42 -1.10 -11.62 -0.59
CA TYR A 42 -2.15 -11.17 0.30
C TYR A 42 -3.27 -10.47 -0.48
N ALA A 43 -2.94 -9.47 -1.31
CA ALA A 43 -3.90 -8.75 -2.12
C ALA A 43 -4.72 -9.71 -3.01
N TYR A 44 -4.05 -10.63 -3.69
CA TYR A 44 -4.74 -11.57 -4.57
C TYR A 44 -5.60 -12.58 -3.81
N SER A 45 -5.14 -13.05 -2.64
CA SER A 45 -5.94 -13.91 -1.77
C SER A 45 -7.23 -13.22 -1.31
N LYS A 46 -7.17 -11.91 -1.01
CA LYS A 46 -8.33 -11.12 -0.61
C LYS A 46 -9.30 -10.92 -1.76
N LEU A 47 -8.81 -10.64 -2.96
CA LEU A 47 -9.65 -10.58 -4.16
C LEU A 47 -10.40 -11.91 -4.38
N LYS A 48 -9.69 -13.04 -4.33
CA LYS A 48 -10.30 -14.37 -4.49
C LYS A 48 -11.35 -14.68 -3.42
N LYS A 49 -11.16 -14.19 -2.20
CA LYS A 49 -12.08 -14.45 -1.08
C LYS A 49 -13.30 -13.51 -1.08
N LEU A 50 -13.11 -12.25 -1.45
CA LEU A 50 -14.07 -11.18 -1.17
C LEU A 50 -14.76 -10.63 -2.43
N HIS A 51 -14.20 -10.83 -3.62
CA HIS A 51 -14.77 -10.29 -4.85
C HIS A 51 -15.76 -11.29 -5.49
N PRO A 52 -17.08 -10.99 -5.52
CA PRO A 52 -18.11 -11.96 -5.89
C PRO A 52 -18.01 -12.45 -7.34
N HIS A 53 -17.48 -11.62 -8.24
CA HIS A 53 -17.37 -11.92 -9.67
C HIS A 53 -15.96 -11.65 -10.21
N LEU A 54 -14.93 -12.15 -9.51
CA LEU A 54 -13.52 -11.84 -9.79
C LEU A 54 -13.11 -12.09 -11.25
N TYR A 55 -13.64 -13.17 -11.85
CA TYR A 55 -13.26 -13.62 -13.19
C TYR A 55 -14.28 -13.23 -14.28
N GLN A 56 -15.17 -12.27 -14.01
CA GLN A 56 -16.23 -11.89 -14.95
C GLN A 56 -15.69 -11.27 -16.24
N TYR A 57 -14.65 -10.44 -16.14
CA TYR A 57 -14.10 -9.70 -17.28
C TYR A 57 -12.75 -10.23 -17.76
N THR A 58 -11.99 -10.89 -16.88
CA THR A 58 -10.70 -11.50 -17.20
C THR A 58 -10.71 -12.97 -16.78
N PRO A 59 -10.36 -13.90 -17.69
CA PRO A 59 -10.27 -15.32 -17.37
C PRO A 59 -9.32 -15.59 -16.22
N LYS A 60 -9.64 -16.61 -15.42
CA LYS A 60 -8.86 -17.00 -14.23
C LYS A 60 -7.38 -17.17 -14.53
N ASP A 61 -7.03 -17.92 -15.57
CA ASP A 61 -5.62 -18.20 -15.89
C ASP A 61 -4.86 -16.93 -16.28
N SER A 62 -5.50 -16.02 -17.01
CA SER A 62 -4.92 -14.72 -17.36
C SER A 62 -4.71 -13.82 -16.13
N LEU A 63 -5.66 -13.85 -15.18
CA LEU A 63 -5.55 -13.07 -13.95
C LEU A 63 -4.51 -13.67 -12.99
N ASP A 64 -4.51 -14.99 -12.81
CA ASP A 64 -3.50 -15.73 -12.04
C ASP A 64 -2.10 -15.42 -12.57
N GLN A 65 -1.90 -15.55 -13.88
CA GLN A 65 -0.62 -15.27 -14.53
C GLN A 65 -0.21 -13.80 -14.36
N ALA A 66 -1.14 -12.84 -14.36
CA ALA A 66 -0.81 -11.44 -14.14
C ALA A 66 -0.27 -11.18 -12.72
N PHE A 67 -0.87 -11.81 -11.69
CA PHE A 67 -0.38 -11.70 -10.32
C PHE A 67 0.95 -12.45 -10.10
N GLU A 68 1.13 -13.63 -10.69
CA GLU A 68 2.41 -14.36 -10.63
C GLU A 68 3.54 -13.58 -11.33
N ASN A 69 3.28 -13.02 -12.50
CA ASN A 69 4.25 -12.19 -13.23
C ASN A 69 4.62 -10.93 -12.44
N LEU A 70 3.64 -10.29 -11.80
CA LEU A 70 3.88 -9.15 -10.92
C LEU A 70 4.84 -9.54 -9.79
N LYS A 71 4.51 -10.61 -9.07
CA LYS A 71 5.32 -11.13 -7.96
C LYS A 71 6.75 -11.46 -8.39
N ALA A 72 6.91 -12.16 -9.51
CA ALA A 72 8.22 -12.49 -10.07
C ALA A 72 9.03 -11.25 -10.50
N SER A 73 8.36 -10.16 -10.90
CA SER A 73 9.03 -8.91 -11.29
C SER A 73 9.61 -8.12 -10.11
N ILE A 74 9.25 -8.47 -8.87
CA ILE A 74 9.73 -7.82 -7.65
C ILE A 74 11.05 -8.49 -7.26
N VAL A 75 12.16 -7.96 -7.79
CA VAL A 75 13.51 -8.49 -7.57
C VAL A 75 14.41 -7.55 -6.76
N GLN A 76 13.91 -6.35 -6.42
CA GLN A 76 14.63 -5.35 -5.64
C GLN A 76 13.69 -4.66 -4.64
N PRO A 77 14.21 -4.19 -3.49
CA PRO A 77 13.43 -3.38 -2.56
C PRO A 77 12.89 -2.11 -3.22
N MET A 78 11.67 -1.71 -2.89
CA MET A 78 11.01 -0.54 -3.46
C MET A 78 10.15 0.20 -2.43
N THR A 79 9.91 1.47 -2.67
CA THR A 79 9.03 2.27 -1.82
C THR A 79 7.56 1.86 -2.03
N PRO A 80 6.67 2.15 -1.06
CA PRO A 80 5.23 1.96 -1.24
C PRO A 80 4.65 2.59 -2.52
N GLU A 81 5.12 3.77 -2.93
CA GLU A 81 4.69 4.42 -4.18
C GLU A 81 5.15 3.64 -5.43
N GLU A 82 6.37 3.12 -5.43
CA GLU A 82 6.89 2.29 -6.53
C GLU A 82 6.11 0.97 -6.63
N PHE A 83 5.80 0.36 -5.48
CA PHE A 83 4.98 -0.86 -5.42
C PHE A 83 3.56 -0.61 -5.92
N TYR A 84 2.92 0.49 -5.48
CA TYR A 84 1.59 0.89 -5.96
C TYR A 84 1.53 0.98 -7.48
N LYS A 85 2.52 1.63 -8.11
CA LYS A 85 2.59 1.78 -9.58
C LYS A 85 2.69 0.45 -10.31
N LYS A 86 3.25 -0.59 -9.68
CA LYS A 86 3.29 -1.96 -10.24
C LYS A 86 2.01 -2.74 -9.98
N LEU A 87 1.41 -2.61 -8.79
CA LEU A 87 0.22 -3.35 -8.39
C LEU A 87 -1.05 -2.83 -9.11
N ALA A 88 -1.24 -1.52 -9.17
CA ALA A 88 -2.43 -0.89 -9.74
C ALA A 88 -2.82 -1.41 -11.14
N PRO A 89 -1.93 -1.46 -12.15
CA PRO A 89 -2.28 -1.96 -13.48
C PRO A 89 -2.59 -3.46 -13.54
N VAL A 90 -2.21 -4.23 -12.52
CA VAL A 90 -2.58 -5.65 -12.41
C VAL A 90 -3.96 -5.78 -11.77
N VAL A 91 -4.27 -4.98 -10.77
CA VAL A 91 -5.61 -4.95 -10.16
C VAL A 91 -6.67 -4.48 -11.15
N THR A 92 -6.36 -3.52 -12.04
CA THR A 92 -7.31 -3.09 -13.08
C THR A 92 -7.67 -4.19 -14.06
N LYS A 93 -6.87 -5.26 -14.18
CA LYS A 93 -7.23 -6.43 -14.99
C LYS A 93 -8.45 -7.18 -14.44
N VAL A 94 -8.88 -6.95 -13.20
CA VAL A 94 -10.17 -7.46 -12.72
C VAL A 94 -11.34 -6.87 -13.53
N GLY A 95 -11.18 -5.66 -14.08
CA GLY A 95 -12.14 -5.03 -14.99
C GLY A 95 -13.36 -4.39 -14.30
N GLN A 96 -13.32 -4.21 -12.97
CA GLN A 96 -14.44 -3.71 -12.17
C GLN A 96 -14.15 -2.27 -11.69
N GLY A 97 -15.04 -1.32 -11.98
CA GLY A 97 -14.81 0.12 -11.74
C GLY A 97 -14.92 0.61 -10.30
N HIS A 98 -15.53 -0.15 -9.41
CA HIS A 98 -15.57 0.10 -7.95
C HIS A 98 -14.36 -0.51 -7.22
N LEU A 99 -13.56 -1.35 -7.88
CA LEU A 99 -12.33 -1.89 -7.34
C LEU A 99 -11.23 -0.86 -7.52
N SER A 100 -10.73 -0.34 -6.40
CA SER A 100 -9.65 0.64 -6.40
C SER A 100 -8.52 0.21 -5.48
N THR A 101 -7.31 0.59 -5.87
CA THR A 101 -6.12 0.61 -5.00
C THR A 101 -5.78 2.07 -4.74
N SER A 102 -5.50 2.43 -3.49
CA SER A 102 -5.06 3.78 -3.11
C SER A 102 -3.55 3.85 -2.94
N ARG A 103 -3.01 5.05 -3.12
CA ARG A 103 -1.63 5.37 -2.71
C ARG A 103 -1.56 5.57 -1.18
N PRO A 104 -0.39 5.34 -0.55
CA PRO A 104 -0.11 5.70 0.84
C PRO A 104 -0.23 7.21 1.13
#